data_AF-A0A957IJR0-F1
#
_entry.id   AF-A0A957IJR0-F1
#
_cell.length_a   1.000
_cell.length_b   1.000
_cell.length_c   1.000
_cell.angle_alpha   90.00
_cell.angle_beta   90.00
_cell.angle_gamma   90.00
#
_symmetry.space_group_name_H-M   'P 1'
#
loop_
_entity.id
_entity.type
_entity.pdbx_description
1 polymer ?
#
loop_
_entity_poly.entity_id
_entity_poly.type
_entity_poly.pdbx_seq_one_letter_code
_entity_poly.pdbx_strand_id
1 'polypeptide(L)'
;YSRVHPELAREFHRVIEGVLPKGWAEKLPQFLPDGQPIATRSASGQVINALAGALPELMGGSADLAPSTHTLIEDGGDFEAGNRNGHNLHFGIREHAMGAVLNGMALHGGLIPYGATFLIFSDYMRPPMRLAAMNHLPIIYVFTHDSIALGEDGPTHQPVEQLLGLRSVPGLTVMRPADANETAAAWQFALENRDGPVALALTRQKVPVLDPIIHGDIHLGVQHGGYILVREPEGTRPDIILIATGSEVHLALPAQAHLASEGIHARVVSMPSWELFQKQPATYRNQVLLPDTPLLGVEAGRTLGWQNYMGEGIPTVGVDRYGASAPGRDVTNHYGLTIANVQRRAEALVNAPKNLGSSLLVAIDDTPSALDTVEKMARWLPDPAHTDVTLLHYLAPINWGYAGEDPISATILVEASRAHNVAEEQITNRYFAEAQEILARARVAATHIHAKEDWAGVSVSDAILQELEQGAYTAVVIGQHHHHTLAELFGRDLTSVLHRHAPNITVWTIETETENELQL
;
A
#
# COMPACT_ATOMS: atom_id res chain seq x y z
N TYR A 1 -30.54 -46.61 9.52
CA TYR A 1 -29.93 -45.57 10.36
C TYR A 1 -30.96 -44.54 10.82
N SER A 2 -31.64 -43.83 9.91
CA SER A 2 -32.58 -42.73 10.23
C SER A 2 -33.77 -43.08 11.15
N ARG A 3 -34.16 -44.36 11.26
CA ARG A 3 -35.17 -44.81 12.24
C ARG A 3 -34.64 -44.91 13.67
N VAL A 4 -33.36 -45.22 13.84
CA VAL A 4 -32.71 -45.49 15.14
C VAL A 4 -31.95 -44.25 15.64
N HIS A 5 -31.39 -43.46 14.72
CA HIS A 5 -30.67 -42.21 15.00
C HIS A 5 -31.19 -41.06 14.13
N PRO A 6 -32.42 -40.58 14.37
CA PRO A 6 -33.03 -39.56 13.52
C PRO A 6 -32.27 -38.24 13.52
N GLU A 7 -31.70 -37.81 14.65
CA GLU A 7 -30.91 -36.58 14.75
C GLU A 7 -29.62 -36.67 13.93
N LEU A 8 -28.82 -37.72 14.16
CA LEU A 8 -27.57 -37.92 13.42
C LEU A 8 -27.80 -38.11 11.92
N ALA A 9 -28.93 -38.73 11.53
CA ALA A 9 -29.29 -38.82 10.11
C ALA A 9 -29.62 -37.44 9.51
N ARG A 10 -30.36 -36.60 10.23
CA ARG A 10 -30.67 -35.22 9.79
C ARG A 10 -29.41 -34.38 9.68
N GLU A 11 -28.52 -34.47 10.66
CA GLU A 11 -27.22 -33.80 10.65
C GLU A 11 -26.36 -34.27 9.47
N PHE A 12 -26.23 -35.59 9.29
CA PHE A 12 -25.48 -36.15 8.16
C PHE A 12 -25.99 -35.64 6.81
N HIS A 13 -27.31 -35.67 6.58
CA HIS A 13 -27.88 -35.16 5.34
C HIS A 13 -27.58 -33.67 5.14
N ARG A 14 -27.80 -32.84 6.18
CA ARG A 14 -27.50 -31.41 6.15
C ARG A 14 -26.05 -31.13 5.78
N VAL A 15 -25.13 -31.84 6.43
CA VAL A 15 -23.68 -31.65 6.29
C VAL A 15 -23.19 -32.09 4.90
N ILE A 16 -23.69 -33.22 4.39
CA ILE A 16 -23.37 -33.70 3.04
C ILE A 16 -23.95 -32.77 1.95
N GLU A 17 -25.11 -32.16 2.19
CA GLU A 17 -25.69 -31.14 1.32
C GLU A 17 -24.97 -29.78 1.41
N GLY A 18 -23.99 -29.64 2.32
CA GLY A 18 -23.22 -28.41 2.50
C GLY A 18 -24.01 -27.25 3.11
N VAL A 19 -25.12 -27.55 3.80
CA VAL A 19 -26.02 -26.55 4.38
C VAL A 19 -25.61 -26.24 5.82
N LEU A 20 -25.37 -24.98 6.16
CA LEU A 20 -25.08 -24.58 7.54
C LEU A 20 -26.34 -24.71 8.44
N PRO A 21 -26.20 -25.07 9.73
CA PRO A 21 -27.34 -25.20 10.65
C PRO A 21 -28.01 -23.84 10.91
N LYS A 22 -29.33 -23.78 11.01
CA LYS A 22 -30.02 -22.52 11.34
C LYS A 22 -29.54 -21.95 12.68
N GLY A 23 -29.33 -20.63 12.75
CA GLY A 23 -28.90 -19.93 13.95
C GLY A 23 -27.41 -20.09 14.29
N TRP A 24 -26.61 -20.73 13.44
CA TRP A 24 -25.17 -20.90 13.67
C TRP A 24 -24.45 -19.54 13.86
N ALA A 25 -24.82 -18.53 13.07
CA ALA A 25 -24.22 -17.20 13.10
C ALA A 25 -24.49 -16.45 14.41
N GLU A 26 -25.54 -16.81 15.16
CA GLU A 26 -25.83 -16.23 16.49
C GLU A 26 -24.78 -16.61 17.54
N LYS A 27 -23.90 -17.57 17.23
CA LYS A 27 -22.78 -17.97 18.08
C LYS A 27 -21.52 -17.14 17.86
N LEU A 28 -21.49 -16.30 16.83
CA LEU A 28 -20.35 -15.43 16.60
C LEU A 28 -20.20 -14.47 17.79
N PRO A 29 -18.99 -14.36 18.36
CA PRO A 29 -18.75 -13.43 19.46
C PRO A 29 -18.92 -11.99 18.97
N GLN A 30 -19.45 -11.14 19.85
CA GLN A 30 -19.41 -9.69 19.71
C GLN A 30 -18.32 -9.15 20.62
N PHE A 31 -17.44 -8.33 20.07
CA PHE A 31 -16.34 -7.74 20.82
C PHE A 31 -16.67 -6.30 21.17
N LEU A 32 -16.65 -5.99 22.46
CA LEU A 32 -16.86 -4.63 22.97
C LEU A 32 -15.51 -3.91 23.12
N PRO A 33 -15.46 -2.59 22.88
CA PRO A 33 -14.27 -1.78 23.09
C PRO A 33 -14.09 -1.46 24.58
N ASP A 34 -13.69 -2.46 25.38
CA ASP A 34 -13.48 -2.35 26.82
C ASP A 34 -12.10 -1.76 27.22
N GLY A 35 -11.36 -1.25 26.23
CA GLY A 35 -9.99 -0.74 26.40
C GLY A 35 -8.91 -1.82 26.38
N GLN A 36 -9.24 -3.10 26.20
CA GLN A 36 -8.25 -4.18 26.04
C GLN A 36 -8.07 -4.55 24.57
N PRO A 37 -6.94 -4.17 23.94
CA PRO A 37 -6.68 -4.54 22.55
C PRO A 37 -6.42 -6.05 22.44
N ILE A 38 -6.80 -6.63 21.30
CA ILE A 38 -6.71 -8.06 21.01
C ILE A 38 -6.08 -8.26 19.63
N ALA A 39 -5.25 -9.29 19.47
CA ALA A 39 -4.71 -9.65 18.16
C ALA A 39 -5.78 -10.36 17.34
N THR A 40 -5.86 -10.12 16.03
CA THR A 40 -6.91 -10.74 15.20
C THR A 40 -6.74 -12.25 15.10
N ARG A 41 -5.53 -12.80 15.29
CA ARG A 41 -5.33 -14.25 15.49
C ARG A 41 -6.03 -14.80 16.73
N SER A 42 -6.00 -14.05 17.83
CA SER A 42 -6.62 -14.48 19.10
C SER A 42 -8.14 -14.33 19.01
N ALA A 43 -8.63 -13.27 18.35
CA ALA A 43 -10.05 -13.13 18.03
C ALA A 43 -10.55 -14.28 17.14
N SER A 44 -9.77 -14.67 16.13
CA SER A 44 -10.04 -15.83 15.28
C SER A 44 -10.15 -17.12 16.11
N GLY A 45 -9.27 -17.35 17.07
CA GLY A 45 -9.37 -18.51 17.96
C GLY A 45 -10.63 -18.52 18.82
N GLN A 46 -11.07 -17.35 19.32
CA GLN A 46 -12.33 -17.22 20.04
C GLN A 46 -13.53 -17.50 19.14
N VAL A 47 -13.49 -17.03 17.88
CA VAL A 47 -14.54 -17.31 16.87
C VAL A 47 -14.60 -18.81 16.56
N ILE A 48 -13.46 -19.46 16.29
CA ILE A 48 -13.41 -20.92 16.03
C ILE A 48 -14.06 -21.69 17.19
N ASN A 49 -13.69 -21.39 18.43
CA ASN A 49 -14.21 -22.11 19.60
C ASN A 49 -15.69 -21.83 19.87
N ALA A 50 -16.15 -20.59 19.65
CA ALA A 50 -17.57 -20.26 19.76
C ALA A 50 -18.43 -21.00 18.73
N LEU A 51 -17.88 -21.23 17.53
CA LEU A 51 -18.54 -21.92 16.43
C LEU A 51 -18.46 -23.45 16.50
N ALA A 52 -17.40 -24.00 17.11
CA ALA A 52 -17.14 -25.44 17.12
C ALA A 52 -18.31 -26.28 17.65
N GLY A 53 -19.00 -25.79 18.69
CA GLY A 53 -20.18 -26.49 19.24
C GLY A 53 -21.42 -26.42 18.33
N ALA A 54 -21.51 -25.44 17.44
CA ALA A 54 -22.62 -25.30 16.49
C ALA A 54 -22.34 -25.93 15.13
N LEU A 55 -21.07 -26.10 14.77
CA LEU A 55 -20.60 -26.63 13.49
C LEU A 55 -19.76 -27.89 13.73
N PRO A 56 -20.38 -29.06 13.96
CA PRO A 56 -19.64 -30.31 14.12
C PRO A 56 -18.83 -30.68 12.87
N GLU A 57 -19.19 -30.14 11.70
CA GLU A 57 -18.42 -30.30 10.46
C GLU A 57 -17.18 -29.40 10.37
N LEU A 58 -16.97 -28.44 11.29
CA LEU A 58 -15.77 -27.59 11.32
C LEU A 58 -14.58 -28.40 11.85
N MET A 59 -13.62 -28.67 10.98
CA MET A 59 -12.49 -29.53 11.27
C MET A 59 -11.23 -28.96 10.61
N GLY A 60 -10.10 -29.00 11.30
CA GLY A 60 -8.88 -28.43 10.74
C GLY A 60 -7.73 -28.47 11.71
N GLY A 61 -6.70 -27.68 11.42
CA GLY A 61 -5.56 -27.60 12.32
C GLY A 61 -4.45 -26.72 11.77
N SER A 62 -3.24 -26.96 12.24
CA SER A 62 -2.09 -26.11 11.96
C SER A 62 -0.87 -26.92 11.54
N ALA A 63 -0.04 -26.32 10.69
CA ALA A 63 1.28 -26.83 10.34
C ALA A 63 2.28 -26.59 11.49
N ASP A 64 2.10 -27.31 12.60
CA ASP A 64 2.93 -27.25 13.83
C ASP A 64 2.90 -25.91 14.59
N LEU A 65 1.94 -25.03 14.29
CA LEU A 65 1.88 -23.67 14.84
C LEU A 65 0.60 -23.41 15.65
N ALA A 66 -0.14 -24.43 16.09
CA ALA A 66 -1.45 -24.26 16.74
C ALA A 66 -1.46 -23.26 17.92
N PRO A 67 -0.47 -23.25 18.84
CA PRO A 67 -0.40 -22.24 19.91
C PRO A 67 -0.18 -20.82 19.39
N SER A 68 0.53 -20.68 18.26
CA SER A 68 0.87 -19.39 17.65
C SER A 68 -0.25 -18.86 16.76
N THR A 69 -0.97 -19.74 16.07
CA THR A 69 -2.09 -19.43 15.17
C THR A 69 -3.44 -19.33 15.89
N HIS A 70 -3.51 -19.80 17.14
CA HIS A 70 -4.74 -19.86 17.96
C HIS A 70 -5.89 -20.60 17.27
N THR A 71 -5.58 -21.75 16.65
CA THR A 71 -6.58 -22.49 15.86
C THR A 71 -7.06 -23.78 16.50
N LEU A 72 -6.63 -24.11 17.73
CA LEU A 72 -7.09 -25.32 18.42
C LEU A 72 -8.58 -25.18 18.80
N ILE A 73 -9.37 -26.21 18.48
CA ILE A 73 -10.71 -26.40 19.02
C ILE A 73 -10.56 -27.10 20.37
N GLU A 74 -10.75 -26.37 21.47
CA GLU A 74 -10.40 -26.82 22.83
C GLU A 74 -11.09 -28.13 23.21
N ASP A 75 -12.39 -28.24 22.95
CA ASP A 75 -13.19 -29.45 23.22
C ASP A 75 -13.26 -30.44 22.04
N GLY A 76 -12.48 -30.20 20.98
CA GLY A 76 -12.56 -30.94 19.72
C GLY A 76 -11.78 -32.25 19.68
N GLY A 77 -10.78 -32.42 20.56
CA GLY A 77 -9.87 -33.57 20.56
C GLY A 77 -9.00 -33.71 19.31
N ASP A 78 -7.99 -34.57 19.37
CA ASP A 78 -7.03 -34.76 18.28
C ASP A 78 -7.47 -35.86 17.32
N PHE A 79 -7.38 -35.60 16.01
CA PHE A 79 -7.59 -36.59 14.97
C PHE A 79 -6.34 -37.44 14.77
N GLU A 80 -6.38 -38.69 15.22
CA GLU A 80 -5.24 -39.60 15.20
C GLU A 80 -5.67 -41.06 15.01
N ALA A 81 -4.70 -41.98 14.95
CA ALA A 81 -4.99 -43.40 14.74
C ALA A 81 -5.90 -44.00 15.82
N GLY A 82 -5.74 -43.56 17.07
CA GLY A 82 -6.55 -43.98 18.22
C GLY A 82 -7.88 -43.25 18.37
N ASN A 83 -8.04 -42.07 17.75
CA ASN A 83 -9.23 -41.25 17.83
C ASN A 83 -9.58 -40.63 16.47
N ARG A 84 -10.56 -41.22 15.78
CA ARG A 84 -11.06 -40.71 14.49
C ARG A 84 -12.21 -39.71 14.61
N ASN A 85 -12.60 -39.38 15.84
CA ASN A 85 -13.64 -38.37 16.12
C ASN A 85 -13.03 -37.01 16.49
N GLY A 86 -11.71 -36.87 16.58
CA GLY A 86 -11.08 -35.60 16.90
C GLY A 86 -11.22 -34.59 15.76
N HIS A 87 -11.33 -33.31 16.09
CA HIS A 87 -11.50 -32.22 15.12
C HIS A 87 -10.20 -31.46 14.83
N ASN A 88 -9.16 -31.68 15.63
CA ASN A 88 -7.85 -31.04 15.47
C ASN A 88 -6.88 -31.94 14.71
N LEU A 89 -6.43 -31.50 13.54
CA LEU A 89 -5.38 -32.14 12.75
C LEU A 89 -4.00 -31.55 13.07
N HIS A 90 -3.06 -32.43 13.45
CA HIS A 90 -1.65 -32.08 13.60
C HIS A 90 -0.89 -32.36 12.29
N PHE A 91 -0.83 -31.38 11.40
CA PHE A 91 -0.19 -31.54 10.09
C PHE A 91 1.34 -31.69 10.20
N GLY A 92 1.95 -31.18 11.27
CA GLY A 92 3.40 -30.95 11.36
C GLY A 92 3.87 -29.85 10.41
N ILE A 93 5.18 -29.61 10.32
CA ILE A 93 5.78 -28.59 9.43
C ILE A 93 5.67 -29.05 7.96
N ARG A 94 4.46 -28.97 7.39
CA ARG A 94 4.07 -29.58 6.11
C ARG A 94 2.99 -28.79 5.39
N GLU A 95 3.16 -27.49 5.21
CA GLU A 95 2.17 -26.57 4.62
C GLU A 95 1.65 -27.07 3.26
N HIS A 96 2.54 -27.54 2.37
CA HIS A 96 2.14 -28.06 1.06
C HIS A 96 1.20 -29.27 1.21
N ALA A 97 1.58 -30.22 2.06
CA ALA A 97 0.78 -31.42 2.29
C ALA A 97 -0.54 -31.07 3.00
N MET A 98 -0.51 -30.15 3.97
CA MET A 98 -1.70 -29.59 4.61
C MET A 98 -2.66 -29.05 3.54
N GLY A 99 -2.20 -28.19 2.63
CA GLY A 99 -3.02 -27.67 1.54
C GLY A 99 -3.65 -28.77 0.69
N ALA A 100 -2.88 -29.79 0.31
CA ALA A 100 -3.40 -30.92 -0.47
C ALA A 100 -4.42 -31.78 0.31
N VAL A 101 -4.20 -32.00 1.60
CA VAL A 101 -5.13 -32.72 2.48
C VAL A 101 -6.43 -31.95 2.63
N LEU A 102 -6.39 -30.63 2.82
CA LEU A 102 -7.58 -29.78 2.90
C LEU A 102 -8.39 -29.85 1.60
N ASN A 103 -7.73 -29.85 0.45
CA ASN A 103 -8.41 -30.06 -0.84
C ASN A 103 -9.13 -31.40 -0.88
N GLY A 104 -8.48 -32.48 -0.42
CA GLY A 104 -9.09 -33.80 -0.30
C GLY A 104 -10.28 -33.83 0.64
N MET A 105 -10.19 -33.17 1.80
CA MET A 105 -11.29 -33.03 2.76
C MET A 105 -12.48 -32.29 2.16
N ALA A 106 -12.24 -31.17 1.47
CA ALA A 106 -13.30 -30.41 0.79
C ALA A 106 -13.98 -31.23 -0.32
N LEU A 107 -13.18 -31.94 -1.14
CA LEU A 107 -13.68 -32.78 -2.23
C LEU A 107 -14.48 -33.99 -1.75
N HIS A 108 -14.11 -34.57 -0.60
CA HIS A 108 -14.87 -35.66 0.00
C HIS A 108 -16.30 -35.21 0.37
N GLY A 109 -16.46 -33.95 0.79
CA GLY A 109 -17.71 -33.41 1.28
C GLY A 109 -18.01 -33.79 2.73
N GLY A 110 -18.94 -33.05 3.34
CA GLY A 110 -19.36 -33.25 4.71
C GLY A 110 -18.43 -32.69 5.79
N LEU A 111 -17.41 -31.91 5.41
CA LEU A 111 -16.55 -31.18 6.32
C LEU A 111 -16.38 -29.73 5.84
N ILE A 112 -16.07 -28.84 6.78
CA ILE A 112 -15.60 -27.48 6.53
C ILE A 112 -14.13 -27.45 6.96
N PRO A 113 -13.20 -27.69 6.03
CA PRO A 113 -11.78 -27.77 6.33
C PRO A 113 -11.18 -26.39 6.55
N TYR A 114 -10.38 -26.24 7.61
CA TYR A 114 -9.47 -25.11 7.78
C TYR A 114 -8.02 -25.55 8.00
N GLY A 115 -7.07 -24.72 7.58
CA GLY A 115 -5.64 -24.94 7.79
C GLY A 115 -4.91 -23.66 8.17
N ALA A 116 -3.96 -23.78 9.09
CA ALA A 116 -3.26 -22.63 9.65
C ALA A 116 -1.74 -22.74 9.53
N THR A 117 -1.10 -21.60 9.27
CA THR A 117 0.36 -21.37 9.37
C THR A 117 0.61 -19.85 9.46
N PHE A 118 1.85 -19.41 9.40
CA PHE A 118 2.16 -17.99 9.22
C PHE A 118 1.97 -17.56 7.77
N LEU A 119 1.55 -16.32 7.53
CA LEU A 119 1.28 -15.82 6.19
C LEU A 119 2.50 -15.94 5.28
N ILE A 120 3.71 -15.74 5.81
CA ILE A 120 4.97 -15.90 5.06
C ILE A 120 5.15 -17.32 4.50
N PHE A 121 4.63 -18.34 5.18
CA PHE A 121 4.72 -19.74 4.74
C PHE A 121 3.57 -20.16 3.83
N SER A 122 2.64 -19.25 3.51
CA SER A 122 1.61 -19.51 2.49
C SER A 122 2.22 -19.87 1.13
N ASP A 123 3.42 -19.38 0.82
CA ASP A 123 4.15 -19.74 -0.40
C ASP A 123 4.51 -21.22 -0.49
N TYR A 124 4.75 -21.90 0.65
CA TYR A 124 5.00 -23.35 0.67
C TYR A 124 3.75 -24.16 0.26
N MET A 125 2.56 -23.57 0.33
CA MET A 125 1.30 -24.18 -0.08
C MET A 125 0.60 -23.45 -1.24
N ARG A 126 1.33 -22.64 -2.00
CA ARG A 126 0.77 -21.91 -3.15
C ARG A 126 0.14 -22.83 -4.21
N PRO A 127 0.78 -23.96 -4.63
CA PRO A 127 0.16 -24.88 -5.59
C PRO A 127 -1.19 -25.47 -5.14
N PRO A 128 -1.35 -26.06 -3.94
CA PRO A 128 -2.64 -26.57 -3.51
C PRO A 128 -3.70 -25.47 -3.31
N MET A 129 -3.34 -24.26 -2.87
CA MET A 129 -4.28 -23.13 -2.81
C MET A 129 -4.80 -22.74 -4.20
N ARG A 130 -3.92 -22.71 -5.22
CA ARG A 130 -4.33 -22.46 -6.60
C ARG A 130 -5.29 -23.54 -7.12
N LEU A 131 -5.06 -24.81 -6.75
CA LEU A 131 -5.99 -25.89 -7.09
C LEU A 131 -7.32 -25.76 -6.35
N ALA A 132 -7.32 -25.35 -5.08
CA ALA A 132 -8.55 -25.09 -4.34
C ALA A 132 -9.40 -24.01 -5.01
N ALA A 133 -8.77 -22.90 -5.40
CA ALA A 133 -9.43 -21.80 -6.09
C ALA A 133 -10.00 -22.22 -7.46
N MET A 134 -9.23 -22.96 -8.25
CA MET A 134 -9.66 -23.48 -9.55
C MET A 134 -10.82 -24.47 -9.45
N ASN A 135 -10.92 -25.21 -8.35
CA ASN A 135 -11.98 -26.20 -8.10
C ASN A 135 -13.10 -25.66 -7.20
N HIS A 136 -13.12 -24.35 -6.91
CA HIS A 136 -14.14 -23.71 -6.10
C HIS A 136 -14.30 -24.35 -4.70
N LEU A 137 -13.21 -24.83 -4.10
CA LEU A 137 -13.27 -25.58 -2.84
C LEU A 137 -13.44 -24.64 -1.63
N PRO A 138 -14.45 -24.86 -0.76
CA PRO A 138 -14.72 -24.00 0.39
C PRO A 138 -13.77 -24.29 1.56
N ILE A 139 -12.51 -23.91 1.38
CA ILE A 139 -11.43 -24.09 2.36
C ILE A 139 -11.12 -22.76 3.03
N ILE A 140 -10.93 -22.78 4.34
CA ILE A 140 -10.57 -21.60 5.12
C ILE A 140 -9.07 -21.68 5.49
N TYR A 141 -8.28 -20.75 4.97
CA TYR A 141 -6.86 -20.62 5.34
C TYR A 141 -6.71 -19.56 6.43
N VAL A 142 -6.16 -19.95 7.57
CA VAL A 142 -5.92 -19.06 8.72
C VAL A 142 -4.44 -18.70 8.76
N PHE A 143 -4.08 -17.61 8.11
CA PHE A 143 -2.71 -17.12 8.03
C PHE A 143 -2.46 -16.04 9.05
N THR A 144 -1.65 -16.33 10.07
CA THR A 144 -1.32 -15.35 11.12
C THR A 144 0.05 -14.71 10.88
N HIS A 145 0.44 -13.75 11.73
CA HIS A 145 1.73 -13.04 11.59
C HIS A 145 1.84 -12.38 10.21
N ASP A 146 0.84 -11.55 9.91
CA ASP A 146 0.53 -11.05 8.57
C ASP A 146 1.48 -9.99 7.99
N SER A 147 2.45 -9.48 8.75
CA SER A 147 3.25 -8.33 8.35
C SER A 147 4.58 -8.21 9.09
N ILE A 148 5.38 -7.21 8.72
CA ILE A 148 6.61 -6.81 9.43
C ILE A 148 6.40 -6.49 10.92
N ALA A 149 5.15 -6.22 11.34
CA ALA A 149 4.79 -5.97 12.73
C ALA A 149 4.98 -7.18 13.64
N LEU A 150 5.22 -8.39 13.08
CA LEU A 150 5.61 -9.54 13.89
C LEU A 150 6.92 -9.29 14.63
N GLY A 151 7.83 -8.46 14.12
CA GLY A 151 9.05 -8.05 14.82
C GLY A 151 10.18 -9.07 14.78
N GLU A 152 10.48 -9.69 15.93
CA GLU A 152 11.82 -10.23 16.23
C GLU A 152 12.27 -11.42 15.37
N ASP A 153 11.35 -12.17 14.73
CA ASP A 153 11.74 -13.28 13.84
C ASP A 153 12.36 -12.78 12.52
N GLY A 154 12.19 -11.48 12.20
CA GLY A 154 12.90 -10.80 11.14
C GLY A 154 12.43 -11.14 9.72
N PRO A 155 13.19 -10.71 8.69
CA PRO A 155 12.73 -10.68 7.30
C PRO A 155 12.36 -12.04 6.71
N THR A 156 12.89 -13.14 7.27
CA THR A 156 12.55 -14.50 6.82
C THR A 156 11.14 -14.93 7.20
N HIS A 157 10.53 -14.25 8.16
CA HIS A 157 9.19 -14.55 8.68
C HIS A 157 8.16 -13.46 8.37
N GLN A 158 8.61 -12.31 7.85
CA GLN A 158 7.80 -11.11 7.70
C GLN A 158 7.21 -11.02 6.29
N PRO A 159 5.89 -11.14 6.14
CA PRO A 159 5.25 -10.99 4.84
C PRO A 159 5.48 -9.59 4.24
N VAL A 160 5.74 -9.55 2.94
CA VAL A 160 5.84 -8.32 2.15
C VAL A 160 4.95 -8.46 0.92
N GLU A 161 5.23 -9.44 0.06
CA GLU A 161 4.50 -9.70 -1.18
C GLU A 161 3.33 -10.68 -1.06
N GLN A 162 3.20 -11.39 0.06
CA GLN A 162 2.25 -12.51 0.20
C GLN A 162 0.80 -12.07 0.02
N LEU A 163 0.38 -10.92 0.56
CA LEU A 163 -0.98 -10.40 0.36
C LEU A 163 -1.30 -10.20 -1.12
N LEU A 164 -0.43 -9.49 -1.85
CA LEU A 164 -0.56 -9.30 -3.29
C LEU A 164 -0.51 -10.65 -4.04
N GLY A 165 0.40 -11.52 -3.63
CA GLY A 165 0.57 -12.86 -4.18
C GLY A 165 -0.69 -13.71 -4.05
N LEU A 166 -1.41 -13.63 -2.93
CA LEU A 166 -2.68 -14.31 -2.73
C LEU A 166 -3.81 -13.63 -3.52
N ARG A 167 -3.91 -12.30 -3.47
CA ARG A 167 -4.91 -11.51 -4.23
C ARG A 167 -4.81 -11.71 -5.74
N SER A 168 -3.64 -12.08 -6.24
CA SER A 168 -3.43 -12.39 -7.66
C SER A 168 -3.99 -13.75 -8.10
N VAL A 169 -4.44 -14.62 -7.17
CA VAL A 169 -4.96 -15.95 -7.49
C VAL A 169 -6.47 -15.85 -7.78
N PRO A 170 -6.92 -16.10 -9.02
CA PRO A 170 -8.35 -16.03 -9.34
C PRO A 170 -9.16 -17.04 -8.53
N GLY A 171 -10.29 -16.60 -7.98
CA GLY A 171 -11.18 -17.43 -7.17
C GLY A 171 -10.79 -17.58 -5.70
N LEU A 172 -9.62 -17.06 -5.28
CA LEU A 172 -9.25 -16.97 -3.87
C LEU A 172 -9.73 -15.62 -3.31
N THR A 173 -10.49 -15.63 -2.22
CA THR A 173 -10.86 -14.39 -1.51
C THR A 173 -9.88 -14.14 -0.38
N VAL A 174 -9.26 -12.96 -0.33
CA VAL A 174 -8.33 -12.58 0.74
C VAL A 174 -8.99 -11.57 1.65
N MET A 175 -9.00 -11.85 2.96
CA MET A 175 -9.55 -10.97 3.97
C MET A 175 -8.50 -10.64 5.03
N ARG A 176 -8.24 -9.35 5.25
CA ARG A 176 -7.31 -8.84 6.25
C ARG A 176 -8.07 -7.93 7.25
N PRO A 177 -8.74 -8.52 8.25
CA PRO A 177 -9.59 -7.78 9.18
C PRO A 177 -8.80 -6.84 10.09
N ALA A 178 -9.35 -5.66 10.34
CA ALA A 178 -8.75 -4.59 11.12
C ALA A 178 -8.82 -4.77 12.64
N ASP A 179 -9.81 -5.53 13.12
CA ASP A 179 -10.04 -5.76 14.54
C ASP A 179 -10.77 -7.10 14.78
N ALA A 180 -11.20 -7.32 16.02
CA ALA A 180 -11.92 -8.53 16.40
C ALA A 180 -13.33 -8.64 15.78
N ASN A 181 -14.06 -7.52 15.63
CA ASN A 181 -15.40 -7.53 15.02
C ASN A 181 -15.32 -7.82 13.52
N GLU A 182 -14.36 -7.23 12.81
CA GLU A 182 -14.09 -7.58 11.42
C GLU A 182 -13.62 -9.04 11.28
N THR A 183 -12.88 -9.56 12.26
CA THR A 183 -12.46 -10.98 12.26
C THR A 183 -13.65 -11.92 12.36
N ALA A 184 -14.61 -11.63 13.23
CA ALA A 184 -15.85 -12.43 13.32
C ALA A 184 -16.66 -12.39 12.03
N ALA A 185 -16.79 -11.20 11.41
CA ALA A 185 -17.49 -11.05 10.14
C ALA A 185 -16.76 -11.75 8.98
N ALA A 186 -15.42 -11.75 8.98
CA ALA A 186 -14.62 -12.46 7.98
C ALA A 186 -14.77 -13.99 8.09
N TRP A 187 -14.82 -14.53 9.31
CA TRP A 187 -15.18 -15.94 9.53
C TRP A 187 -16.60 -16.25 9.08
N GLN A 188 -17.55 -15.34 9.32
CA GLN A 188 -18.90 -15.54 8.82
C GLN A 188 -18.91 -15.68 7.30
N PHE A 189 -18.28 -14.72 6.61
CA PHE A 189 -18.14 -14.77 5.15
C PHE A 189 -17.47 -16.07 4.70
N ALA A 190 -16.36 -16.47 5.36
CA ALA A 190 -15.62 -17.68 4.99
C ALA A 190 -16.45 -18.97 5.09
N LEU A 191 -17.38 -19.04 6.05
CA LEU A 191 -18.27 -20.18 6.22
C LEU A 191 -19.43 -20.18 5.22
N GLU A 192 -19.97 -19.01 4.92
CA GLU A 192 -21.05 -18.81 3.95
C GLU A 192 -20.56 -18.95 2.49
N ASN A 193 -19.30 -18.62 2.23
CA ASN A 193 -18.69 -18.73 0.92
C ASN A 193 -18.42 -20.20 0.55
N ARG A 194 -19.40 -20.82 -0.11
CA ARG A 194 -19.30 -22.21 -0.58
C ARG A 194 -18.70 -22.38 -1.97
N ASP A 195 -18.32 -21.28 -2.62
CA ASP A 195 -17.87 -21.23 -4.04
C ASP A 195 -16.40 -20.81 -4.18
N GLY A 196 -15.55 -21.21 -3.23
CA GLY A 196 -14.10 -20.98 -3.32
C GLY A 196 -13.42 -20.85 -1.96
N PRO A 197 -12.08 -20.84 -1.96
CA PRO A 197 -11.31 -20.71 -0.73
C PRO A 197 -11.29 -19.25 -0.24
N VAL A 198 -11.14 -19.11 1.07
CA VAL A 198 -10.96 -17.82 1.75
C VAL A 198 -9.67 -17.87 2.57
N ALA A 199 -8.81 -16.86 2.40
CA ALA A 199 -7.60 -16.67 3.18
C ALA A 199 -7.77 -15.50 4.16
N LEU A 200 -7.66 -15.78 5.45
CA LEU A 200 -7.69 -14.80 6.53
C LEU A 200 -6.25 -14.43 6.90
N ALA A 201 -5.86 -13.16 6.74
CA ALA A 201 -4.57 -12.62 7.13
C ALA A 201 -4.69 -11.90 8.49
N LEU A 202 -4.03 -12.43 9.51
CA LEU A 202 -4.28 -12.08 10.92
C LEU A 202 -3.00 -11.64 11.64
N THR A 203 -3.13 -10.65 12.53
CA THR A 203 -2.04 -9.99 13.21
C THR A 203 -1.42 -10.86 14.30
N ARG A 204 -0.12 -10.69 14.56
CA ARG A 204 0.54 -11.20 15.79
C ARG A 204 0.24 -10.26 16.96
N GLN A 205 0.39 -8.98 16.69
CA GLN A 205 0.25 -7.84 17.58
C GLN A 205 -1.22 -7.56 17.89
N LYS A 206 -1.45 -6.99 19.08
CA LYS A 206 -2.77 -6.54 19.49
C LYS A 206 -3.18 -5.27 18.73
N VAL A 207 -4.43 -5.20 18.34
CA VAL A 207 -5.06 -4.02 17.74
C VAL A 207 -6.27 -3.60 18.58
N PRO A 208 -6.62 -2.30 18.62
CA PRO A 208 -7.86 -1.85 19.24
C PRO A 208 -9.10 -2.52 18.63
N VAL A 209 -10.14 -2.70 19.44
CA VAL A 209 -11.47 -3.13 18.98
C VAL A 209 -12.23 -1.90 18.49
N LEU A 210 -12.78 -1.97 17.27
CA LEU A 210 -13.62 -0.93 16.68
C LEU A 210 -14.99 -0.96 17.35
N ASP A 211 -15.45 0.19 17.84
CA ASP A 211 -16.76 0.33 18.47
C ASP A 211 -17.89 0.33 17.44
N PRO A 212 -18.79 -0.67 17.42
CA PRO A 212 -19.93 -0.69 16.50
C PRO A 212 -20.92 0.47 16.73
N ILE A 213 -20.95 1.06 17.93
CA ILE A 213 -21.78 2.24 18.22
C ILE A 213 -21.25 3.46 17.48
N ILE A 214 -19.93 3.59 17.36
CA ILE A 214 -19.28 4.73 16.68
C ILE A 214 -19.21 4.49 15.18
N HIS A 215 -18.87 3.28 14.77
CA HIS A 215 -18.53 2.95 13.38
C HIS A 215 -19.68 2.29 12.58
N GLY A 216 -20.82 2.05 13.23
CA GLY A 216 -21.99 1.46 12.61
C GLY A 216 -21.84 -0.04 12.34
N ASP A 217 -22.44 -0.50 11.26
CA ASP A 217 -22.52 -1.93 10.92
C ASP A 217 -21.22 -2.43 10.26
N ILE A 218 -20.22 -2.70 11.12
CA ILE A 218 -18.92 -3.28 10.75
C ILE A 218 -19.12 -4.61 10.01
N HIS A 219 -20.08 -5.42 10.47
CA HIS A 219 -20.32 -6.74 9.89
C HIS A 219 -20.74 -6.64 8.43
N LEU A 220 -21.77 -5.85 8.14
CA LEU A 220 -22.22 -5.60 6.77
C LEU A 220 -21.13 -4.95 5.92
N GLY A 221 -20.33 -4.06 6.52
CA GLY A 221 -19.18 -3.47 5.87
C GLY A 221 -18.17 -4.50 5.35
N VAL A 222 -17.84 -5.49 6.18
CA VAL A 222 -16.92 -6.58 5.81
C VAL A 222 -17.49 -7.47 4.71
N GLN A 223 -18.80 -7.74 4.71
CA GLN A 223 -19.46 -8.50 3.63
C GLN A 223 -19.36 -7.81 2.27
N HIS A 224 -19.26 -6.47 2.25
CA HIS A 224 -19.02 -5.70 1.04
C HIS A 224 -17.53 -5.58 0.65
N GLY A 225 -16.60 -6.10 1.47
CA GLY A 225 -15.16 -6.08 1.22
C GLY A 225 -14.45 -4.75 1.50
N GLY A 226 -15.16 -3.63 1.37
CA GLY A 226 -14.66 -2.32 1.73
C GLY A 226 -15.78 -1.33 1.95
N TYR A 227 -15.69 -0.55 3.02
CA TYR A 227 -16.78 0.31 3.49
C TYR A 227 -16.24 1.55 4.20
N ILE A 228 -17.08 2.59 4.27
CA ILE A 228 -16.73 3.84 4.95
C ILE A 228 -16.85 3.62 6.45
N LEU A 229 -15.70 3.64 7.14
CA LEU A 229 -15.61 3.47 8.59
C LEU A 229 -15.80 4.80 9.32
N VAL A 230 -15.29 5.89 8.74
CA VAL A 230 -15.50 7.26 9.22
C VAL A 230 -15.79 8.15 8.02
N ARG A 231 -16.90 8.90 8.10
CA ARG A 231 -17.31 9.87 7.08
C ARG A 231 -16.76 11.25 7.39
N GLU A 232 -16.57 12.03 6.33
CA GLU A 232 -16.51 13.48 6.38
C GLU A 232 -17.80 14.09 7.00
N PRO A 233 -17.75 15.35 7.49
CA PRO A 233 -18.92 16.03 8.03
C PRO A 233 -20.14 16.05 7.08
N GLU A 234 -21.34 16.04 7.65
CA GLU A 234 -22.57 16.06 6.86
C GLU A 234 -22.65 17.32 5.98
N GLY A 235 -22.98 17.13 4.70
CA GLY A 235 -23.08 18.21 3.72
C GLY A 235 -21.76 18.64 3.08
N THR A 236 -20.62 18.03 3.44
CA THR A 236 -19.33 18.28 2.78
C THR A 236 -18.93 17.13 1.85
N ARG A 237 -17.86 17.32 1.08
CA ARG A 237 -17.16 16.25 0.36
C ARG A 237 -15.80 16.04 1.02
N PRO A 238 -15.25 14.82 1.01
CA PRO A 238 -13.92 14.59 1.50
C PRO A 238 -12.90 15.23 0.55
N ASP A 239 -11.89 15.87 1.13
CA ASP A 239 -10.69 16.35 0.43
C ASP A 239 -9.76 15.19 0.10
N ILE A 240 -9.82 14.11 0.89
CA ILE A 240 -9.04 12.88 0.70
C ILE A 240 -9.75 11.66 1.29
N ILE A 241 -9.52 10.49 0.71
CA ILE A 241 -9.97 9.20 1.25
C ILE A 241 -8.75 8.35 1.64
N LEU A 242 -8.65 8.03 2.92
CA LEU A 242 -7.66 7.10 3.47
C LEU A 242 -8.23 5.68 3.39
N ILE A 243 -7.62 4.81 2.58
CA ILE A 243 -8.02 3.41 2.49
C ILE A 243 -6.99 2.56 3.22
N ALA A 244 -7.42 1.84 4.24
CA ALA A 244 -6.54 0.97 5.01
C ALA A 244 -7.10 -0.44 5.13
N THR A 245 -6.20 -1.39 5.35
CA THR A 245 -6.55 -2.80 5.63
C THR A 245 -5.89 -3.23 6.95
N GLY A 246 -6.47 -4.21 7.62
CA GLY A 246 -5.85 -4.81 8.80
C GLY A 246 -5.44 -3.79 9.88
N SER A 247 -4.24 -3.99 10.44
CA SER A 247 -3.71 -3.14 11.51
C SER A 247 -3.56 -1.67 11.12
N GLU A 248 -3.47 -1.33 9.84
CA GLU A 248 -3.23 0.02 9.37
C GLU A 248 -4.48 0.92 9.42
N VAL A 249 -5.67 0.34 9.60
CA VAL A 249 -6.89 1.12 9.92
C VAL A 249 -6.67 1.95 11.19
N HIS A 250 -5.91 1.42 12.15
CA HIS A 250 -5.55 2.12 13.39
C HIS A 250 -4.47 3.20 13.21
N LEU A 251 -3.87 3.32 12.02
CA LEU A 251 -3.07 4.49 11.63
C LEU A 251 -3.94 5.54 10.94
N ALA A 252 -4.90 5.12 10.12
CA ALA A 252 -5.79 6.00 9.37
C ALA A 252 -6.78 6.77 10.27
N LEU A 253 -7.33 6.13 11.30
CA LEU A 253 -8.27 6.76 12.24
C LEU A 253 -7.70 8.00 12.96
N PRO A 254 -6.56 7.93 13.66
CA PRO A 254 -5.96 9.11 14.28
C PRO A 254 -5.41 10.11 13.26
N ALA A 255 -4.99 9.66 12.07
CA ALA A 255 -4.60 10.57 10.99
C ALA A 255 -5.79 11.42 10.53
N GLN A 256 -6.96 10.80 10.34
CA GLN A 256 -8.19 11.52 9.98
C GLN A 256 -8.59 12.55 11.03
N ALA A 257 -8.51 12.19 12.32
CA ALA A 257 -8.84 13.11 13.41
C ALA A 257 -7.92 14.35 13.42
N HIS A 258 -6.64 14.16 13.09
CA HIS A 258 -5.68 15.27 12.97
C HIS A 258 -5.94 16.12 11.71
N LEU A 259 -6.15 15.50 10.55
CA LEU A 259 -6.47 16.23 9.32
C LEU A 259 -7.71 17.12 9.52
N ALA A 260 -8.70 16.62 10.25
CA ALA A 260 -9.87 17.40 10.62
C ALA A 260 -9.55 18.64 11.50
N SER A 261 -8.53 18.58 12.37
CA SER A 261 -8.10 19.76 13.14
C SER A 261 -7.41 20.82 12.28
N GLU A 262 -6.83 20.42 11.15
CA GLU A 262 -6.23 21.31 10.15
C GLU A 262 -7.24 21.78 9.09
N GLY A 263 -8.53 21.44 9.24
CA GLY A 263 -9.58 21.81 8.30
C GLY A 263 -9.65 20.96 7.02
N ILE A 264 -8.93 19.84 6.98
CA ILE A 264 -8.96 18.87 5.87
C ILE A 264 -9.99 17.78 6.18
N HIS A 265 -11.02 17.66 5.33
CA HIS A 265 -12.05 16.64 5.49
C HIS A 265 -11.57 15.30 4.94
N ALA A 266 -11.00 14.47 5.80
CA ALA A 266 -10.62 13.10 5.44
C ALA A 266 -11.75 12.09 5.74
N ARG A 267 -11.97 11.17 4.79
CA ARG A 267 -12.79 9.97 4.95
C ARG A 267 -11.89 8.77 5.22
N VAL A 268 -12.29 7.85 6.12
CA VAL A 268 -11.59 6.57 6.33
C VAL A 268 -12.42 5.42 5.78
N VAL A 269 -11.79 4.59 4.94
CA VAL A 269 -12.35 3.36 4.41
C VAL A 269 -11.58 2.18 4.99
N SER A 270 -12.28 1.26 5.65
CA SER A 270 -11.74 -0.06 5.96
C SER A 270 -11.97 -0.96 4.75
N MET A 271 -10.92 -1.62 4.25
CA MET A 271 -10.99 -2.49 3.09
C MET A 271 -10.41 -3.88 3.39
N PRO A 272 -11.11 -4.71 4.19
CA PRO A 272 -10.65 -6.05 4.53
C PRO A 272 -10.45 -6.95 3.30
N SER A 273 -11.23 -6.79 2.21
CA SER A 273 -11.10 -7.62 1.01
C SER A 273 -11.28 -6.85 -0.29
N TRP A 274 -10.24 -6.89 -1.14
CA TRP A 274 -10.28 -6.30 -2.48
C TRP A 274 -11.23 -7.07 -3.39
N GLU A 275 -11.25 -8.40 -3.29
CA GLU A 275 -12.03 -9.27 -4.15
C GLU A 275 -13.54 -9.07 -3.93
N LEU A 276 -13.95 -8.92 -2.67
CA LEU A 276 -15.36 -8.64 -2.34
C LEU A 276 -15.76 -7.23 -2.71
N PHE A 277 -14.88 -6.25 -2.51
CA PHE A 277 -15.16 -4.87 -2.87
C PHE A 277 -15.34 -4.70 -4.38
N GLN A 278 -14.50 -5.35 -5.19
CA GLN A 278 -14.61 -5.30 -6.66
C GLN A 278 -15.88 -5.93 -7.22
N LYS A 279 -16.41 -6.95 -6.53
CA LYS A 279 -17.70 -7.58 -6.89
C LYS A 279 -18.89 -6.65 -6.64
N GLN A 280 -18.72 -5.57 -5.88
CA GLN A 280 -19.80 -4.63 -5.61
C GLN A 280 -20.19 -3.83 -6.86
N PRO A 281 -21.48 -3.44 -6.98
CA PRO A 281 -21.92 -2.55 -8.04
C PRO A 281 -21.09 -1.27 -8.10
N ALA A 282 -20.86 -0.74 -9.30
CA ALA A 282 -20.11 0.51 -9.48
C ALA A 282 -20.70 1.68 -8.67
N THR A 283 -22.01 1.71 -8.48
CA THR A 283 -22.70 2.70 -7.63
C THR A 283 -22.22 2.65 -6.18
N TYR A 284 -22.05 1.45 -5.61
CA TYR A 284 -21.51 1.28 -4.26
C TYR A 284 -20.02 1.64 -4.20
N ARG A 285 -19.23 1.12 -5.15
CA ARG A 285 -17.79 1.41 -5.19
C ARG A 285 -17.51 2.92 -5.30
N ASN A 286 -18.26 3.62 -6.16
CA ASN A 286 -18.15 5.08 -6.32
C ASN A 286 -18.73 5.85 -5.13
N GLN A 287 -19.61 5.25 -4.32
CA GLN A 287 -20.06 5.86 -3.07
C GLN A 287 -18.96 5.78 -2.00
N VAL A 288 -18.27 4.65 -1.90
CA VAL A 288 -17.18 4.42 -0.94
C VAL A 288 -15.94 5.22 -1.34
N LEU A 289 -15.55 5.12 -2.60
CA LEU A 289 -14.41 5.79 -3.20
C LEU A 289 -14.94 6.79 -4.23
N LEU A 290 -15.10 8.04 -3.81
CA LEU A 290 -15.62 9.06 -4.70
C LEU A 290 -14.67 9.26 -5.89
N PRO A 291 -15.18 9.22 -7.13
CA PRO A 291 -14.41 9.66 -8.29
C PRO A 291 -13.91 11.09 -8.06
N ASP A 292 -12.71 11.39 -8.55
CA ASP A 292 -12.06 12.71 -8.48
C ASP A 292 -11.64 13.18 -7.07
N THR A 293 -11.73 12.33 -6.05
CA THR A 293 -11.15 12.59 -4.72
C THR A 293 -9.78 11.91 -4.61
N PRO A 294 -8.72 12.61 -4.15
CA PRO A 294 -7.44 11.99 -3.82
C PRO A 294 -7.58 10.77 -2.90
N LEU A 295 -6.81 9.72 -3.19
CA LEU A 295 -6.80 8.48 -2.44
C LEU A 295 -5.41 8.24 -1.86
N LEU A 296 -5.35 7.71 -0.63
CA LEU A 296 -4.11 7.23 -0.01
C LEU A 296 -4.32 5.82 0.52
N GLY A 297 -3.59 4.85 -0.04
CA GLY A 297 -3.55 3.48 0.48
C GLY A 297 -2.65 3.39 1.72
N VAL A 298 -3.02 2.57 2.70
CA VAL A 298 -2.20 2.30 3.89
C VAL A 298 -2.27 0.80 4.22
N GLU A 299 -1.18 0.08 3.99
CA GLU A 299 -1.10 -1.36 4.26
C GLU A 299 0.35 -1.79 4.47
N ALA A 300 0.61 -2.60 5.51
CA ALA A 300 1.91 -3.20 5.77
C ALA A 300 2.23 -4.35 4.79
N GLY A 301 2.25 -4.06 3.49
CA GLY A 301 2.57 -4.96 2.39
C GLY A 301 3.03 -4.19 1.16
N ARG A 302 3.31 -4.89 0.06
CA ARG A 302 3.70 -4.29 -1.23
C ARG A 302 2.71 -3.21 -1.67
N THR A 303 3.23 -2.05 -2.11
CA THR A 303 2.40 -0.98 -2.69
C THR A 303 1.89 -1.36 -4.08
N LEU A 304 2.64 -2.21 -4.79
CA LEU A 304 2.24 -2.77 -6.08
C LEU A 304 0.85 -3.43 -5.97
N GLY A 305 -0.02 -3.14 -6.93
CA GLY A 305 -1.36 -3.73 -7.05
C GLY A 305 -2.48 -2.82 -6.57
N TRP A 306 -2.23 -1.88 -5.63
CA TRP A 306 -3.23 -0.87 -5.24
C TRP A 306 -3.75 -0.09 -6.47
N GLN A 307 -2.86 0.19 -7.41
CA GLN A 307 -3.16 0.84 -8.68
C GLN A 307 -4.21 0.10 -9.54
N ASN A 308 -4.24 -1.24 -9.51
CA ASN A 308 -5.11 -2.04 -10.38
C ASN A 308 -6.56 -2.06 -9.87
N TYR A 309 -6.78 -1.76 -8.59
CA TYR A 309 -8.06 -1.99 -7.94
C TYR A 309 -8.73 -0.72 -7.46
N MET A 310 -7.97 0.36 -7.29
CA MET A 310 -8.43 1.60 -6.71
C MET A 310 -8.25 2.80 -7.67
N GLY A 311 -7.39 2.67 -8.71
CA GLY A 311 -7.11 3.71 -9.72
C GLY A 311 -5.61 3.82 -10.04
N GLU A 312 -5.22 4.18 -11.27
CA GLU A 312 -3.79 4.29 -11.66
C GLU A 312 -3.04 5.25 -10.71
N GLY A 313 -1.86 4.84 -10.24
CA GLY A 313 -0.92 5.74 -9.54
C GLY A 313 -1.24 6.11 -8.09
N ILE A 314 -2.15 5.42 -7.39
CA ILE A 314 -2.49 5.77 -6.00
C ILE A 314 -1.27 5.66 -5.09
N PRO A 315 -0.84 6.78 -4.47
CA PRO A 315 0.22 6.75 -3.47
C PRO A 315 -0.19 5.87 -2.30
N THR A 316 0.77 5.11 -1.78
CA THR A 316 0.50 4.12 -0.74
C THR A 316 1.61 4.18 0.31
N VAL A 317 1.21 4.25 1.58
CA VAL A 317 2.11 3.96 2.70
C VAL A 317 2.17 2.44 2.84
N GLY A 318 3.27 1.84 2.41
CA GLY A 318 3.46 0.39 2.48
C GLY A 318 4.92 -0.03 2.59
N VAL A 319 5.19 -1.29 2.26
CA VAL A 319 6.48 -1.96 2.48
C VAL A 319 6.96 -2.56 1.16
N ASP A 320 7.96 -1.94 0.54
CA ASP A 320 8.51 -2.36 -0.76
C ASP A 320 9.92 -2.96 -0.70
N ARG A 321 10.41 -3.25 0.52
CA ARG A 321 11.66 -3.97 0.78
C ARG A 321 11.43 -5.00 1.88
N TYR A 322 12.28 -6.04 1.93
CA TYR A 322 12.23 -7.02 3.01
C TYR A 322 12.39 -6.35 4.36
N GLY A 323 11.75 -6.93 5.39
CA GLY A 323 11.71 -6.35 6.72
C GLY A 323 13.02 -6.46 7.52
N ALA A 324 12.93 -6.33 8.84
CA ALA A 324 14.09 -6.30 9.74
C ALA A 324 13.80 -7.05 11.05
N SER A 325 14.86 -7.62 11.64
CA SER A 325 14.79 -8.29 12.95
C SER A 325 14.96 -7.27 14.08
N ALA A 326 13.85 -6.78 14.64
CA ALA A 326 13.81 -5.89 15.81
C ALA A 326 12.41 -5.96 16.46
N PRO A 327 12.15 -5.30 17.60
CA PRO A 327 10.79 -5.21 18.15
C PRO A 327 9.80 -4.66 17.12
N GLY A 328 8.62 -5.28 17.01
CA GLY A 328 7.68 -5.00 15.91
C GLY A 328 7.34 -3.51 15.74
N ARG A 329 7.21 -2.77 16.85
CA ARG A 329 6.98 -1.31 16.83
C ARG A 329 8.14 -0.54 16.20
N ASP A 330 9.38 -0.92 16.49
CA ASP A 330 10.56 -0.27 15.96
C ASP A 330 10.69 -0.56 14.46
N VAL A 331 10.38 -1.80 14.05
CA VAL A 331 10.32 -2.19 12.64
C VAL A 331 9.25 -1.38 11.91
N THR A 332 8.00 -1.34 12.37
CA THR A 332 6.95 -0.57 11.68
C THR A 332 7.27 0.93 11.60
N ASN A 333 7.86 1.49 12.67
CA ASN A 333 8.29 2.90 12.67
C ASN A 333 9.39 3.17 11.65
N HIS A 334 10.41 2.31 11.58
CA HIS A 334 11.52 2.45 10.64
C HIS A 334 11.07 2.37 9.17
N TYR A 335 9.98 1.65 8.90
CA TYR A 335 9.39 1.50 7.56
C TYR A 335 8.32 2.57 7.27
N GLY A 336 8.14 3.55 8.16
CA GLY A 336 7.19 4.63 7.93
C GLY A 336 5.72 4.25 8.12
N LEU A 337 5.40 3.08 8.70
CA LEU A 337 4.03 2.72 9.10
C LEU A 337 3.66 3.46 10.39
N THR A 338 3.56 4.78 10.31
CA THR A 338 3.30 5.67 11.43
C THR A 338 2.17 6.64 11.11
N ILE A 339 1.47 7.08 12.16
CA ILE A 339 0.40 8.08 12.05
C ILE A 339 0.93 9.36 11.37
N ALA A 340 2.13 9.82 11.77
CA ALA A 340 2.75 11.02 11.23
C ALA A 340 3.06 10.92 9.72
N ASN A 341 3.48 9.75 9.23
CA ASN A 341 3.70 9.55 7.79
C ASN A 341 2.38 9.56 7.02
N VAL A 342 1.33 8.93 7.55
CA VAL A 342 -0.01 8.95 6.92
C VAL A 342 -0.55 10.37 6.84
N GLN A 343 -0.45 11.14 7.93
CA GLN A 343 -0.85 12.55 7.98
C GLN A 343 -0.10 13.38 6.94
N ARG A 344 1.23 13.35 6.96
CA ARG A 344 2.08 14.10 6.03
C ARG A 344 1.78 13.75 4.57
N ARG A 345 1.62 12.46 4.23
CA ARG A 345 1.29 12.06 2.85
C ARG A 345 -0.12 12.48 2.44
N ALA A 346 -1.07 12.44 3.37
CA ALA A 346 -2.42 12.90 3.11
C ALA A 346 -2.48 14.42 2.86
N GLU A 347 -1.78 15.21 3.68
CA GLU A 347 -1.64 16.66 3.50
C GLU A 347 -0.97 16.98 2.16
N ALA A 348 0.12 16.28 1.83
CA ALA A 348 0.81 16.45 0.55
C ALA A 348 -0.12 16.18 -0.64
N LEU A 349 -0.98 15.16 -0.56
CA LEU A 349 -1.95 14.84 -1.61
C LEU A 349 -3.08 15.86 -1.74
N VAL A 350 -3.55 16.41 -0.62
CA VAL A 350 -4.60 17.44 -0.61
C VAL A 350 -4.07 18.78 -1.12
N ASN A 351 -2.84 19.13 -0.72
CA ASN A 351 -2.17 20.36 -1.09
C ASN A 351 -1.46 20.27 -2.44
N ALA A 352 -1.29 19.05 -2.98
CA ALA A 352 -0.73 18.84 -4.30
C ALA A 352 -1.48 19.74 -5.29
N PRO A 353 -0.77 20.48 -6.16
CA PRO A 353 -1.42 21.40 -7.07
C PRO A 353 -2.36 20.61 -7.95
N LYS A 354 -3.65 20.92 -7.86
CA LYS A 354 -4.71 20.24 -8.63
C LYS A 354 -4.51 20.35 -10.15
N ASN A 355 -3.59 21.22 -10.57
CA ASN A 355 -2.98 21.24 -11.88
C ASN A 355 -1.49 21.55 -11.69
N LEU A 356 -0.60 20.66 -12.14
CA LEU A 356 0.79 21.03 -12.49
C LEU A 356 0.85 22.10 -13.59
N GLY A 357 -0.31 22.40 -14.18
CA GLY A 357 -0.44 23.14 -15.41
C GLY A 357 0.17 22.34 -16.57
N SER A 358 -0.01 22.85 -17.77
CA SER A 358 0.40 22.15 -18.98
C SER A 358 1.83 22.47 -19.39
N SER A 359 2.57 23.34 -18.67
CA SER A 359 3.91 23.78 -19.08
C SER A 359 4.85 23.97 -17.89
N LEU A 360 5.86 23.11 -17.79
CA LEU A 360 6.80 23.06 -16.68
C LEU A 360 8.20 23.49 -17.13
N LEU A 361 8.87 24.28 -16.30
CA LEU A 361 10.31 24.52 -16.40
C LEU A 361 11.01 23.72 -15.31
N VAL A 362 11.81 22.72 -15.68
CA VAL A 362 12.52 21.84 -14.73
C VAL A 362 14.00 22.18 -14.78
N ALA A 363 14.53 22.71 -13.69
CA ALA A 363 15.97 22.95 -13.58
C ALA A 363 16.67 21.61 -13.34
N ILE A 364 17.55 21.23 -14.26
CA ILE A 364 18.42 20.06 -14.17
C ILE A 364 19.87 20.53 -14.16
N ASP A 365 20.68 19.96 -13.28
CA ASP A 365 22.15 20.11 -13.30
C ASP A 365 22.80 18.83 -13.83
N ASP A 366 24.12 18.72 -13.73
CA ASP A 366 24.93 17.57 -14.14
C ASP A 366 25.07 16.52 -13.01
N THR A 367 24.17 16.53 -12.02
CA THR A 367 24.20 15.63 -10.87
C THR A 367 23.17 14.50 -10.96
N PRO A 368 23.43 13.34 -10.32
CA PRO A 368 22.42 12.28 -10.19
C PRO A 368 21.13 12.74 -9.51
N SER A 369 21.20 13.73 -8.62
CA SER A 369 20.03 14.29 -7.93
C SER A 369 19.06 15.05 -8.84
N ALA A 370 19.54 15.65 -9.94
CA ALA A 370 18.64 16.22 -10.94
C ALA A 370 17.77 15.15 -11.61
N LEU A 371 18.31 13.95 -11.84
CA LEU A 371 17.51 12.84 -12.37
C LEU A 371 16.46 12.34 -11.37
N ASP A 372 16.80 12.29 -10.08
CA ASP A 372 15.84 11.99 -9.01
C ASP A 372 14.72 13.03 -8.95
N THR A 373 15.05 14.31 -9.18
CA THR A 373 14.07 15.40 -9.30
C THR A 373 13.11 15.17 -10.47
N VAL A 374 13.63 14.85 -11.66
CA VAL A 374 12.81 14.54 -12.84
C VAL A 374 11.93 13.31 -12.58
N GLU A 375 12.48 12.26 -11.98
CA GLU A 375 11.75 11.03 -11.68
C GLU A 375 10.63 11.26 -10.67
N LYS A 376 10.94 11.96 -9.57
CA LYS A 376 9.95 12.30 -8.55
C LYS A 376 8.86 13.18 -9.14
N MET A 377 9.20 14.27 -9.84
CA MET A 377 8.22 15.13 -10.51
C MET A 377 7.31 14.36 -11.45
N ALA A 378 7.87 13.48 -12.29
CA ALA A 378 7.12 12.76 -13.31
C ALA A 378 6.01 11.86 -12.73
N ARG A 379 6.13 11.40 -11.48
CA ARG A 379 5.10 10.62 -10.77
C ARG A 379 3.84 11.41 -10.45
N TRP A 380 3.93 12.75 -10.46
CA TRP A 380 2.83 13.64 -10.06
C TRP A 380 2.14 14.32 -11.22
N LEU A 381 2.62 14.11 -12.46
CA LEU A 381 2.00 14.66 -13.68
C LEU A 381 0.54 14.18 -13.81
N PRO A 382 -0.46 15.07 -13.75
CA PRO A 382 -1.87 14.69 -13.81
C PRO A 382 -2.26 14.22 -15.22
N ASP A 383 -1.61 14.77 -16.24
CA ASP A 383 -1.77 14.38 -17.64
C ASP A 383 -0.41 14.44 -18.34
N PRO A 384 0.44 13.40 -18.16
CA PRO A 384 1.79 13.39 -18.71
C PRO A 384 1.78 13.54 -20.24
N ALA A 385 0.77 12.99 -20.91
CA ALA A 385 0.68 12.98 -22.37
C ALA A 385 0.48 14.37 -22.98
N HIS A 386 -0.01 15.35 -22.20
CA HIS A 386 -0.27 16.72 -22.66
C HIS A 386 0.44 17.78 -21.82
N THR A 387 1.42 17.39 -21.00
CA THR A 387 2.25 18.33 -20.24
C THR A 387 3.54 18.61 -21.01
N ASP A 388 3.73 19.87 -21.38
CA ASP A 388 4.99 20.40 -21.87
C ASP A 388 6.01 20.45 -20.72
N VAL A 389 7.16 19.80 -20.89
CA VAL A 389 8.26 19.77 -19.94
C VAL A 389 9.50 20.36 -20.60
N THR A 390 9.92 21.53 -20.15
CA THR A 390 11.17 22.16 -20.55
C THR A 390 12.25 21.84 -19.53
N LEU A 391 13.17 20.97 -19.91
CA LEU A 391 14.37 20.65 -19.16
C LEU A 391 15.39 21.79 -19.40
N LEU A 392 15.65 22.57 -18.36
CA LEU A 392 16.61 23.67 -18.37
C LEU A 392 17.90 23.19 -17.72
N HIS A 393 18.97 23.11 -18.50
CA HIS A 393 20.30 22.81 -18.00
C HIS A 393 21.14 24.08 -17.86
N TYR A 394 21.83 24.21 -16.73
CA TYR A 394 22.68 25.36 -16.42
C TYR A 394 24.15 24.97 -16.36
N LEU A 395 24.98 25.60 -17.18
CA LEU A 395 26.43 25.39 -17.21
C LEU A 395 27.13 26.55 -16.50
N ALA A 396 27.67 26.28 -15.31
CA ALA A 396 28.49 27.25 -14.59
C ALA A 396 29.89 27.33 -15.22
N PRO A 397 30.36 28.48 -15.71
CA PRO A 397 31.69 28.60 -16.27
C PRO A 397 32.73 28.49 -15.16
N ILE A 398 33.68 27.56 -15.31
CA ILE A 398 34.86 27.54 -14.44
C ILE A 398 35.77 28.71 -14.81
N ASN A 399 35.84 29.70 -13.90
CA ASN A 399 36.83 30.76 -13.98
C ASN A 399 38.17 30.25 -13.41
N TRP A 400 39.03 29.74 -14.28
CA TRP A 400 40.34 29.18 -13.89
C TRP A 400 41.34 30.24 -13.35
N GLY A 401 40.96 31.52 -13.26
CA GLY A 401 41.81 32.60 -12.75
C GLY A 401 42.86 33.10 -13.77
N TYR A 402 43.53 34.20 -13.42
CA TYR A 402 44.52 34.88 -14.27
C TYR A 402 45.86 34.14 -14.27
N ALA A 403 46.36 33.76 -15.44
CA ALA A 403 47.60 32.98 -15.63
C ALA A 403 48.92 33.73 -15.36
N GLY A 404 48.89 35.03 -15.07
CA GLY A 404 50.08 35.88 -15.19
C GLY A 404 50.46 36.16 -16.65
N GLU A 405 51.57 36.87 -16.88
CA GLU A 405 52.07 37.23 -18.22
C GLU A 405 52.85 36.09 -18.93
N ASP A 406 52.92 34.89 -18.33
CA ASP A 406 53.62 33.75 -18.93
C ASP A 406 52.82 33.14 -20.10
N PRO A 407 53.31 33.20 -21.35
CA PRO A 407 52.57 32.73 -22.52
C PRO A 407 52.26 31.22 -22.51
N ILE A 408 53.12 30.43 -21.85
CA ILE A 408 52.95 28.97 -21.76
C ILE A 408 51.79 28.64 -20.80
N SER A 409 51.77 29.26 -19.62
CA SER A 409 50.68 29.11 -18.65
C SER A 409 49.33 29.59 -19.21
N ALA A 410 49.31 30.69 -19.96
CA ALA A 410 48.10 31.18 -20.62
C ALA A 410 47.55 30.19 -21.66
N THR A 411 48.44 29.57 -22.45
CA THR A 411 48.04 28.58 -23.47
C THR A 411 47.49 27.30 -22.82
N ILE A 412 48.13 26.81 -21.76
CA ILE A 412 47.68 25.63 -21.00
C ILE A 412 46.31 25.88 -20.37
N LEU A 413 46.07 27.08 -19.82
CA LEU A 413 44.78 27.46 -19.25
C LEU A 413 43.66 27.51 -20.30
N VAL A 414 43.96 28.00 -21.50
CA VAL A 414 43.00 27.99 -22.63
C VAL A 414 42.70 26.55 -23.07
N GLU A 415 43.70 25.67 -23.17
CA GLU A 415 43.50 24.27 -23.53
C GLU A 415 42.74 23.50 -22.44
N ALA A 416 43.05 23.72 -21.16
CA ALA A 416 42.36 23.12 -20.02
C ALA A 416 40.90 23.58 -19.94
N SER A 417 40.65 24.88 -20.14
CA SER A 417 39.28 25.42 -20.20
C SER A 417 38.50 24.82 -21.37
N ARG A 418 39.13 24.67 -22.55
CA ARG A 418 38.49 24.01 -23.71
C ARG A 418 38.18 22.55 -23.44
N ALA A 419 39.11 21.79 -22.87
CA ALA A 419 38.91 20.38 -22.54
C ALA A 419 37.83 20.19 -21.47
N HIS A 420 37.79 21.07 -20.47
CA HIS A 420 36.74 21.09 -19.45
C HIS A 420 35.36 21.35 -20.07
N ASN A 421 35.22 22.38 -20.92
CA ASN A 421 33.95 22.69 -21.57
C ASN A 421 33.43 21.53 -22.44
N VAL A 422 34.32 20.78 -23.11
CA VAL A 422 33.94 19.59 -23.89
C VAL A 422 33.48 18.45 -22.99
N ALA A 423 34.11 18.27 -21.82
CA ALA A 423 33.71 17.24 -20.87
C ALA A 423 32.34 17.56 -20.23
N GLU A 424 32.12 18.82 -19.84
CA GLU A 424 30.83 19.31 -19.36
C GLU A 424 29.72 19.07 -20.39
N GLU A 425 29.91 19.48 -21.64
CA GLU A 425 28.94 19.27 -22.72
C GLU A 425 28.57 17.79 -22.91
N GLN A 426 29.55 16.88 -22.79
CA GLN A 426 29.28 15.44 -22.86
C GLN A 426 28.47 14.93 -21.67
N ILE A 427 28.74 15.44 -20.47
CA ILE A 427 28.01 15.08 -19.25
C ILE A 427 26.58 15.60 -19.34
N THR A 428 26.38 16.87 -19.72
CA THR A 428 25.07 17.48 -19.95
C THR A 428 24.21 16.68 -20.91
N ASN A 429 24.74 16.35 -22.10
CA ASN A 429 24.02 15.59 -23.11
C ASN A 429 23.57 14.21 -22.60
N ARG A 430 24.40 13.58 -21.77
CA ARG A 430 24.06 12.29 -21.14
C ARG A 430 22.90 12.46 -20.15
N TYR A 431 22.97 13.41 -19.23
CA TYR A 431 21.89 13.66 -18.27
C TYR A 431 20.60 14.09 -18.94
N PHE A 432 20.68 14.86 -20.02
CA PHE A 432 19.52 15.23 -20.82
C PHE A 432 18.81 14.00 -21.39
N ALA A 433 19.58 13.09 -22.01
CA ALA A 433 19.05 11.85 -22.55
C ALA A 433 18.42 10.97 -21.44
N GLU A 434 19.09 10.84 -20.29
CA GLU A 434 18.56 10.07 -19.15
C GLU A 434 17.25 10.69 -18.61
N ALA A 435 17.17 12.02 -18.50
CA ALA A 435 15.95 12.72 -18.10
C ALA A 435 14.81 12.51 -19.11
N GLN A 436 15.10 12.55 -20.42
CA GLN A 436 14.12 12.24 -21.46
C GLN A 436 13.59 10.80 -21.34
N GLU A 437 14.44 9.83 -21.02
CA GLU A 437 14.02 8.44 -20.80
C GLU A 437 13.13 8.30 -19.56
N ILE A 438 13.41 9.03 -18.49
CA ILE A 438 12.55 9.10 -17.30
C ILE A 438 11.16 9.63 -17.68
N LEU A 439 11.11 10.76 -18.39
CA LEU A 439 9.85 11.37 -18.84
C LEU A 439 9.07 10.47 -19.80
N ALA A 440 9.76 9.78 -20.70
CA ALA A 440 9.15 8.80 -21.60
C ALA A 440 8.54 7.62 -20.83
N ARG A 441 9.21 7.09 -19.79
CA ARG A 441 8.65 6.05 -18.91
C ARG A 441 7.41 6.53 -18.17
N ALA A 442 7.36 7.83 -17.84
CA ALA A 442 6.19 8.48 -17.26
C ALA A 442 5.10 8.86 -18.27
N ARG A 443 5.23 8.44 -19.55
CA ARG A 443 4.27 8.70 -20.64
C ARG A 443 4.16 10.17 -21.07
N VAL A 444 5.19 10.98 -20.84
CA VAL A 444 5.28 12.30 -21.48
C VAL A 444 5.59 12.12 -22.97
N ALA A 445 4.80 12.73 -23.84
CA ALA A 445 5.03 12.58 -25.27
C ALA A 445 6.34 13.29 -25.67
N ALA A 446 7.14 12.66 -26.53
CA ALA A 446 8.42 13.23 -26.97
C ALA A 446 8.29 14.63 -27.60
N THR A 447 7.13 14.94 -28.21
CA THR A 447 6.84 16.28 -28.76
C THR A 447 6.64 17.36 -27.72
N HIS A 448 6.37 16.98 -26.47
CA HIS A 448 6.17 17.85 -25.32
C HIS A 448 7.41 17.91 -24.41
N ILE A 449 8.54 17.33 -24.82
CA ILE A 449 9.80 17.44 -24.07
C ILE A 449 10.71 18.42 -24.80
N HIS A 450 11.10 19.49 -24.13
CA HIS A 450 11.94 20.55 -24.66
C HIS A 450 13.27 20.64 -23.90
N ALA A 451 14.33 20.98 -24.61
CA ALA A 451 15.66 21.21 -24.08
C ALA A 451 15.99 22.69 -24.15
N LYS A 452 16.48 23.26 -23.05
CA LYS A 452 17.15 24.55 -23.07
C LYS A 452 18.46 24.45 -22.31
N GLU A 453 19.50 25.00 -22.91
CA GLU A 453 20.78 25.19 -22.27
C GLU A 453 20.95 26.67 -21.98
N ASP A 454 21.42 26.99 -20.78
CA ASP A 454 21.84 28.33 -20.42
C ASP A 454 23.31 28.34 -20.03
N TRP A 455 24.09 29.09 -20.82
CA TRP A 455 25.52 29.30 -20.63
C TRP A 455 25.71 30.65 -19.93
N ALA A 456 25.72 30.67 -18.60
CA ALA A 456 25.76 31.94 -17.89
C ALA A 456 27.17 32.35 -17.50
N GLY A 457 27.62 33.52 -17.97
CA GLY A 457 28.36 34.39 -17.06
C GLY A 457 27.40 34.91 -15.98
N VAL A 458 27.68 34.66 -14.69
CA VAL A 458 27.10 35.25 -13.45
C VAL A 458 25.55 35.35 -13.28
N SER A 459 24.70 35.14 -14.30
CA SER A 459 23.22 35.15 -14.18
C SER A 459 22.50 34.39 -15.29
N VAL A 460 21.32 33.83 -15.00
CA VAL A 460 20.33 33.31 -15.98
C VAL A 460 20.16 34.29 -17.14
N SER A 461 20.12 33.76 -18.37
CA SER A 461 19.86 34.51 -19.58
C SER A 461 18.57 35.31 -19.50
N ASP A 462 18.60 36.56 -20.01
CA ASP A 462 17.43 37.43 -20.13
C ASP A 462 16.26 36.74 -20.87
N ALA A 463 16.55 35.75 -21.70
CA ALA A 463 15.57 34.96 -22.45
C ALA A 463 14.64 34.14 -21.53
N ILE A 464 15.17 33.43 -20.54
CA ILE A 464 14.35 32.63 -19.62
C ILE A 464 13.53 33.53 -18.70
N LEU A 465 14.13 34.63 -18.23
CA LEU A 465 13.41 35.64 -17.44
C LEU A 465 12.26 36.26 -18.25
N GLN A 466 12.48 36.56 -19.53
CA GLN A 466 11.45 37.08 -20.42
C GLN A 466 10.32 36.06 -20.67
N GLU A 467 10.63 34.78 -20.81
CA GLU A 467 9.62 33.72 -20.95
C GLU A 467 8.78 33.55 -19.67
N LEU A 468 9.43 33.64 -18.50
CA LEU A 468 8.76 33.64 -17.21
C LEU A 468 7.81 34.85 -17.07
N GLU A 469 8.25 36.05 -17.45
CA GLU A 469 7.42 37.27 -17.49
C GLU A 469 6.24 37.16 -18.47
N GLN A 470 6.41 36.43 -19.57
CA GLN A 470 5.37 36.18 -20.57
C GLN A 470 4.41 35.06 -20.19
N GLY A 471 4.64 34.37 -19.07
CA GLY A 471 3.79 33.28 -18.61
C GLY A 471 3.94 32.02 -19.45
N ALA A 472 5.11 31.75 -20.03
CA ALA A 472 5.38 30.55 -20.82
C ALA A 472 5.29 29.25 -19.99
N TYR A 473 5.45 29.36 -18.67
CA TYR A 473 5.44 28.24 -17.73
C TYR A 473 4.40 28.45 -16.63
N THR A 474 3.68 27.38 -16.29
CA THR A 474 2.71 27.35 -15.19
C THR A 474 3.39 27.04 -13.86
N ALA A 475 4.47 26.27 -13.89
CA ALA A 475 5.28 25.98 -12.71
C ALA A 475 6.77 25.81 -13.04
N VAL A 476 7.61 26.01 -12.01
CA VAL A 476 9.06 25.77 -12.04
C VAL A 476 9.37 24.64 -11.05
N VAL A 477 10.12 23.62 -11.47
CA VAL A 477 10.49 22.46 -10.65
C VAL A 477 11.99 22.45 -10.37
N ILE A 478 12.33 22.18 -9.11
CA ILE A 478 13.66 22.38 -8.54
C ILE A 478 14.02 21.20 -7.65
N GLY A 479 15.21 20.62 -7.81
CA GLY A 479 15.80 19.72 -6.83
C GLY A 479 16.55 20.49 -5.74
N GLN A 480 16.34 20.16 -4.47
CA GLN A 480 17.13 20.69 -3.35
C GLN A 480 18.21 19.69 -2.93
N HIS A 481 19.47 20.06 -3.12
CA HIS A 481 20.64 19.39 -2.56
C HIS A 481 21.50 20.38 -1.76
N HIS A 482 22.20 19.90 -0.73
CA HIS A 482 23.11 20.70 0.10
C HIS A 482 23.90 21.77 -0.68
N HIS A 483 23.57 23.03 -0.42
CA HIS A 483 24.28 24.28 -0.72
C HIS A 483 24.28 24.88 -2.13
N HIS A 484 23.90 24.19 -3.21
CA HIS A 484 24.01 24.78 -4.55
C HIS A 484 22.89 24.23 -5.43
N THR A 485 22.05 25.09 -6.03
CA THR A 485 21.22 24.69 -7.19
C THR A 485 20.45 25.85 -7.83
N LEU A 486 20.04 26.92 -7.12
CA LEU A 486 19.37 28.06 -7.77
C LEU A 486 19.77 29.48 -7.33
N ALA A 487 20.29 29.67 -6.11
CA ALA A 487 20.83 30.97 -5.70
C ALA A 487 22.02 31.41 -6.59
N GLU A 488 22.72 30.45 -7.18
CA GLU A 488 23.78 30.67 -8.15
C GLU A 488 23.26 30.85 -9.58
N LEU A 489 22.21 30.13 -10.01
CA LEU A 489 21.58 30.31 -11.33
C LEU A 489 21.16 31.77 -11.53
N PHE A 490 20.46 32.35 -10.56
CA PHE A 490 19.91 33.69 -10.66
C PHE A 490 20.86 34.79 -10.14
N GLY A 491 22.07 34.43 -9.70
CA GLY A 491 23.03 35.34 -9.08
C GLY A 491 22.51 36.08 -7.83
N ARG A 492 21.34 35.66 -7.29
CA ARG A 492 20.55 36.27 -6.20
C ARG A 492 19.62 35.22 -5.58
N ASP A 493 19.02 35.56 -4.44
CA ASP A 493 17.92 34.79 -3.84
C ASP A 493 16.80 34.53 -4.88
N LEU A 494 16.58 33.25 -5.16
CA LEU A 494 15.60 32.72 -6.12
C LEU A 494 14.21 33.31 -5.88
N THR A 495 13.81 33.35 -4.61
CA THR A 495 12.51 33.88 -4.16
C THR A 495 12.33 35.31 -4.63
N SER A 496 13.38 36.13 -4.51
CA SER A 496 13.40 37.52 -4.93
C SER A 496 13.34 37.72 -6.46
N VAL A 497 13.89 36.79 -7.25
CA VAL A 497 13.87 36.88 -8.72
C VAL A 497 12.52 36.43 -9.27
N LEU A 498 12.00 35.30 -8.80
CA LEU A 498 10.67 34.83 -9.20
C LEU A 498 9.57 35.80 -8.74
N HIS A 499 9.64 36.36 -7.53
CA HIS A 499 8.70 37.40 -7.11
C HIS A 499 8.71 38.65 -8.00
N ARG A 500 9.85 38.99 -8.60
CA ARG A 500 9.98 40.18 -9.44
C ARG A 500 9.48 39.95 -10.86
N HIS A 501 9.83 38.80 -11.45
CA HIS A 501 9.63 38.52 -12.87
C HIS A 501 8.38 37.66 -13.13
N ALA A 502 7.98 36.81 -12.18
CA ALA A 502 6.82 35.95 -12.31
C ALA A 502 6.09 35.77 -10.96
N PRO A 503 5.48 36.83 -10.40
CA PRO A 503 4.92 36.83 -9.04
C PRO A 503 3.79 35.81 -8.79
N ASN A 504 3.22 35.24 -9.85
CA ASN A 504 2.12 34.27 -9.78
C ASN A 504 2.57 32.85 -10.19
N ILE A 505 3.85 32.60 -10.43
CA ILE A 505 4.33 31.28 -10.83
C ILE A 505 4.36 30.35 -9.63
N THR A 506 3.98 29.09 -9.85
CA THR A 506 4.10 28.05 -8.83
C THR A 506 5.52 27.51 -8.85
N VAL A 507 6.13 27.34 -7.68
CA VAL A 507 7.50 26.81 -7.53
C VAL A 507 7.43 25.49 -6.79
N TRP A 508 8.11 24.48 -7.30
CA TRP A 508 8.14 23.13 -6.76
C TRP A 508 9.55 22.81 -6.31
N THR A 509 9.69 22.37 -5.06
CA THR A 509 10.97 21.96 -4.51
C THR A 509 10.96 20.48 -4.17
N ILE A 510 11.93 19.73 -4.67
CA ILE A 510 12.03 18.29 -4.49
C ILE A 510 13.26 18.04 -3.62
N GLU A 511 13.05 17.59 -2.39
CA GLU A 511 14.16 17.09 -1.56
C GLU A 511 14.68 15.78 -2.15
N THR A 512 15.96 15.74 -2.52
CA THR A 512 16.56 14.57 -3.16
C THR A 512 17.18 13.58 -2.17
N GLU A 513 17.42 14.00 -0.91
CA GLU A 513 18.09 13.16 0.12
C GLU A 513 17.14 12.33 1.00
N THR A 514 15.85 12.63 1.00
CA THR A 514 14.84 11.85 1.73
C THR A 514 13.96 11.09 0.74
N GLU A 515 13.40 9.94 1.14
CA GLU A 515 12.32 9.26 0.40
C GLU A 515 11.03 10.13 0.33
N ASN A 516 11.06 11.37 0.85
CA ASN A 516 9.91 12.27 0.80
C ASN A 516 9.68 12.82 -0.61
N GLU A 517 8.40 12.92 -0.93
CA GLU A 517 7.85 13.50 -2.15
C GLU A 517 7.82 15.04 -2.05
N LEU A 518 7.80 15.69 -3.23
CA LEU A 518 7.60 17.13 -3.49
C LEU A 518 7.17 17.98 -2.27
N GLN A 519 8.01 18.96 -1.94
CA GLN A 519 7.63 20.10 -1.11
C GLN A 519 7.20 21.26 -2.01
N LEU A 520 5.99 21.76 -1.77
CA LEU A 520 5.45 22.96 -2.39
C LEU A 520 5.99 24.22 -1.74
#